data_AF-A0A7C8DCD7-F1
#
_entry.id   AF-A0A7C8DCD7-F1
#
_cell.length_a   1.000
_cell.length_b   1.000
_cell.length_c   1.000
_cell.angle_alpha   90.00
_cell.angle_beta   90.00
_cell.angle_gamma   90.00
#
_symmetry.space_group_name_H-M   'P 1'
#
loop_
_entity.id
_entity.type
_entity.pdbx_description
1 polymer ?
#
loop_
_entity_poly.entity_id
_entity_poly.type
_entity_poly.pdbx_seq_one_letter_code
_entity_poly.pdbx_strand_id
1 'polypeptide(L)'
;MDGVVPTDSSQHVMVHLAEASKRIQRLVFAFLLVAIIWAFVIDDMFAWWLARIPLAEGAGSLTIYSPYAWLDTKWTAVGLLAIWTTLPWAALELWKFAEPGLLQREKAWLGTMIPTGILGGSVLVIWGWAWGFPRLVEMANTAGMIEGVGAHYDVVSLFAMALALTWFVLLLFLQSLGLTVGRGLDQ
;
A
#
# COMPACT_ATOMS: atom_id res chain seq x y z
N MET A 1 -37.79 7.97 -41.15
CA MET A 1 -37.23 7.99 -39.78
C MET A 1 -36.03 7.07 -39.82
N ASP A 2 -34.86 7.63 -40.10
CA ASP A 2 -33.64 6.87 -40.30
C ASP A 2 -33.14 6.38 -38.95
N GLY A 3 -33.35 5.08 -38.70
CA GLY A 3 -32.80 4.40 -37.55
C GLY A 3 -31.28 4.34 -37.70
N VAL A 4 -30.57 5.24 -37.03
CA VAL A 4 -29.14 5.11 -36.82
C VAL A 4 -28.92 3.88 -35.97
N VAL A 5 -28.60 2.76 -36.62
CA VAL A 5 -28.10 1.56 -35.96
C VAL A 5 -26.76 1.96 -35.34
N PRO A 6 -26.59 1.85 -34.01
CA PRO A 6 -25.28 2.08 -33.40
C PRO A 6 -24.31 1.08 -34.02
N THR A 7 -23.33 1.59 -34.76
CA THR A 7 -22.23 0.76 -35.26
C THR A 7 -21.37 0.45 -34.05
N ASP A 8 -21.48 -0.78 -33.58
CA ASP A 8 -20.63 -1.34 -32.53
C ASP A 8 -19.19 -1.31 -33.03
N SER A 9 -18.46 -0.23 -32.72
CA SER A 9 -17.04 -0.16 -33.01
C SER A 9 -16.33 -1.03 -31.97
N SER A 10 -16.23 -2.32 -32.26
CA SER A 10 -15.26 -3.19 -31.61
C SER A 10 -13.88 -2.62 -31.92
N GLN A 11 -13.36 -1.76 -31.04
CA GLN A 11 -12.00 -1.28 -31.17
C GLN A 11 -11.09 -2.49 -31.17
N HIS A 12 -10.18 -2.54 -32.16
CA HIS A 12 -9.29 -3.66 -32.33
C HIS A 12 -8.51 -3.90 -31.02
N VAL A 13 -8.42 -5.15 -30.55
CA VAL A 13 -7.80 -5.53 -29.27
C VAL A 13 -6.41 -4.90 -29.10
N MET A 14 -5.68 -4.74 -30.20
CA MET A 14 -4.35 -4.08 -30.19
C MET A 14 -4.39 -2.61 -29.75
N VAL A 15 -5.46 -1.88 -30.07
CA VAL A 15 -5.65 -0.48 -29.66
C VAL A 15 -5.87 -0.42 -28.15
N HIS A 16 -6.72 -1.29 -27.60
CA HIS A 16 -6.94 -1.38 -26.15
C HIS A 16 -5.67 -1.79 -25.39
N LEU A 17 -4.91 -2.77 -25.89
CA LEU A 17 -3.64 -3.17 -25.27
C LEU A 17 -2.58 -2.06 -25.35
N ALA A 18 -2.51 -1.33 -26.46
CA ALA A 18 -1.60 -0.19 -26.59
C ALA A 18 -1.96 0.93 -25.61
N GLU A 19 -3.24 1.20 -25.40
CA GLU A 19 -3.71 2.15 -24.39
C GLU A 19 -3.34 1.72 -22.97
N ALA A 20 -3.61 0.45 -22.62
CA ALA A 20 -3.26 -0.11 -21.32
C ALA A 20 -1.75 -0.01 -21.05
N SER A 21 -0.92 -0.37 -22.04
CA SER A 21 0.54 -0.27 -21.95
C SER A 21 0.99 1.17 -21.69
N LYS A 22 0.44 2.15 -22.41
CA LYS A 22 0.76 3.57 -22.21
C LYS A 22 0.40 4.07 -20.81
N ARG A 23 -0.76 3.64 -20.28
CA ARG A 23 -1.20 3.98 -18.91
C ARG A 23 -0.27 3.34 -17.87
N ILE A 24 0.07 2.07 -18.03
CA ILE A 24 1.02 1.36 -17.15
C ILE A 24 2.39 2.03 -17.17
N GLN A 25 2.94 2.38 -18.33
CA GLN A 25 4.23 3.08 -18.44
C GLN A 25 4.25 4.39 -17.66
N ARG A 26 3.18 5.20 -17.78
CA ARG A 26 3.03 6.44 -17.02
C ARG A 26 2.98 6.19 -15.51
N LEU A 27 2.26 5.15 -15.08
CA LEU A 27 2.19 4.77 -13.67
C LEU A 27 3.53 4.28 -13.13
N VAL A 28 4.25 3.45 -13.89
CA VAL A 28 5.59 2.97 -13.52
C VAL A 28 6.55 4.16 -13.41
N PHE A 29 6.50 5.10 -14.35
CA PHE A 29 7.33 6.31 -14.28
C PHE A 29 7.00 7.15 -13.03
N ALA A 30 5.72 7.38 -12.74
CA ALA A 30 5.30 8.08 -11.54
C ALA A 30 5.74 7.34 -10.25
N PHE A 31 5.59 6.02 -10.22
CA PHE A 31 6.04 5.17 -9.11
C PHE A 31 7.54 5.32 -8.86
N LEU A 32 8.37 5.28 -9.91
CA LEU A 32 9.81 5.43 -9.78
C LEU A 32 10.20 6.82 -9.23
N LEU A 33 9.57 7.89 -9.72
CA LEU A 33 9.82 9.24 -9.20
C LEU A 33 9.46 9.35 -7.72
N VAL A 34 8.30 8.82 -7.34
CA VAL A 34 7.84 8.83 -5.95
C VAL A 34 8.72 7.95 -5.06
N ALA A 35 9.19 6.80 -5.56
CA ALA A 35 10.13 5.94 -4.83
C ALA A 35 11.45 6.66 -4.58
N ILE A 36 11.97 7.41 -5.55
CA ILE A 36 13.17 8.24 -5.37
C ILE A 36 12.94 9.28 -4.26
N ILE A 37 11.79 9.96 -4.25
CA ILE A 37 11.45 10.93 -3.20
C ILE A 37 11.45 10.25 -1.83
N TRP A 38 10.76 9.11 -1.68
CA TRP A 38 10.72 8.38 -0.42
C TRP A 38 12.08 7.85 0.02
N ALA A 39 12.95 7.44 -0.92
CA ALA A 39 14.30 6.97 -0.62
C ALA A 39 15.16 8.04 0.08
N PHE A 40 14.93 9.33 -0.17
CA PHE A 40 15.63 10.41 0.54
C PHE A 40 15.08 10.68 1.95
N VAL A 41 13.83 10.33 2.22
CA VAL A 41 13.12 10.68 3.47
C VAL A 41 13.02 9.49 4.44
N ILE A 42 13.27 8.26 3.95
CA ILE A 42 13.00 7.03 4.70
C ILE A 42 13.76 6.94 6.03
N ASP A 43 15.01 7.39 6.06
CA ASP A 43 15.86 7.36 7.26
C ASP A 43 15.31 8.26 8.36
N ASP A 44 14.93 9.50 8.02
CA ASP A 44 14.34 10.45 8.97
C ASP A 44 12.99 9.94 9.49
N MET A 45 12.18 9.34 8.61
CA MET A 45 10.88 8.77 8.98
C MET A 45 11.04 7.59 9.94
N PHE A 46 12.00 6.70 9.69
CA PHE A 46 12.30 5.57 10.57
C PHE A 46 12.81 6.03 11.93
N ALA A 47 13.75 6.98 11.97
CA ALA A 47 14.24 7.55 13.22
C ALA A 47 13.11 8.23 14.02
N TRP A 48 12.26 9.00 13.34
CA TRP A 48 11.11 9.66 13.94
C TRP A 48 10.10 8.67 14.54
N TRP A 49 9.84 7.55 13.87
CA TRP A 49 8.91 6.53 14.36
C TRP A 49 9.50 5.74 15.53
N LEU A 50 10.76 5.30 15.43
CA LEU A 50 11.46 4.60 16.52
C LEU A 50 11.47 5.41 17.81
N ALA A 51 11.67 6.73 17.71
CA ALA A 51 11.66 7.63 18.87
C ALA A 51 10.32 7.70 19.62
N ARG A 52 9.24 7.14 19.06
CA ARG A 52 7.90 7.11 19.65
C ARG A 52 7.49 5.74 20.21
N ILE A 53 8.30 4.71 19.99
CA ILE A 53 8.01 3.39 20.53
C ILE A 53 8.50 3.32 21.97
N PRO A 54 7.66 2.84 22.92
CA PRO A 54 8.07 2.62 24.30
C PRO A 54 8.98 1.38 24.38
N LEU A 55 10.23 1.54 23.97
CA LEU A 55 11.27 0.51 24.12
C LEU A 55 11.84 0.60 25.54
N ALA A 56 12.12 -0.56 26.14
CA ALA A 56 12.65 -0.63 27.50
C ALA A 56 13.90 0.26 27.66
N GLU A 57 13.90 1.09 28.70
CA GLU A 57 14.93 2.09 28.95
C GLU A 57 16.32 1.45 28.99
N GLY A 58 17.18 1.83 28.05
CA GLY A 58 18.56 1.38 27.99
C GLY A 58 19.20 1.81 26.67
N ALA A 59 20.14 2.74 26.74
CA ALA A 59 21.00 3.15 25.63
C ALA A 59 21.86 1.94 25.20
N GLY A 60 21.30 1.07 24.36
CA GLY A 60 21.89 -0.22 23.97
C GLY A 60 20.88 -1.31 23.61
N SER A 61 19.57 -1.10 23.80
CA SER A 61 18.53 -2.10 23.52
C SER A 61 18.13 -2.23 22.05
N LEU A 62 18.61 -1.35 21.16
CA LEU A 62 18.37 -1.42 19.73
C LEU A 62 19.66 -1.70 18.97
N THR A 63 19.65 -2.78 18.21
CA THR A 63 20.81 -3.19 17.41
C THR A 63 20.39 -3.53 15.99
N ILE A 64 21.21 -3.12 15.04
CA ILE A 64 21.10 -3.56 13.65
C ILE A 64 22.09 -4.70 13.47
N TYR A 65 21.58 -5.93 13.41
CA TYR A 65 22.43 -7.12 13.33
C TYR A 65 22.97 -7.39 11.92
N SER A 66 22.31 -6.90 10.87
CA SER A 66 22.71 -7.11 9.48
C SER A 66 22.53 -5.85 8.63
N PRO A 67 23.61 -5.29 8.04
CA PRO A 67 23.52 -4.16 7.12
C PRO A 67 22.66 -4.46 5.89
N TYR A 68 22.71 -5.69 5.38
CA TYR A 68 21.92 -6.09 4.22
C TYR A 68 20.42 -6.12 4.55
N ALA A 69 20.04 -6.74 5.68
CA ALA A 69 18.64 -6.82 6.08
C ALA A 69 18.06 -5.43 6.40
N TRP A 70 18.91 -4.53 6.91
CA TRP A 70 18.53 -3.13 7.09
C TRP A 70 18.27 -2.40 5.77
N LEU A 71 19.13 -2.59 4.78
CA LEU A 71 18.93 -2.04 3.44
C LEU A 71 17.65 -2.59 2.80
N ASP A 72 17.41 -3.90 2.91
CA ASP A 72 16.20 -4.56 2.40
C ASP A 72 14.91 -3.99 3.03
N THR A 73 14.92 -3.78 4.34
CA THR A 73 13.81 -3.17 5.08
C THR A 73 13.50 -1.77 4.56
N LYS A 74 14.53 -0.94 4.34
CA LYS A 74 14.36 0.41 3.77
C LYS A 74 13.75 0.36 2.39
N TRP A 75 14.27 -0.46 1.49
CA TRP A 75 13.75 -0.55 0.12
C TRP A 75 12.33 -1.11 0.07
N THR A 76 12.00 -2.05 0.95
CA THR A 76 10.63 -2.54 1.11
C THR A 76 9.69 -1.42 1.53
N ALA A 77 10.09 -0.60 2.51
CA ALA A 77 9.28 0.54 2.95
C ALA A 77 9.14 1.61 1.87
N VAL A 78 10.22 1.97 1.19
CA VAL A 78 10.21 2.92 0.06
C VAL A 78 9.26 2.45 -1.03
N GLY A 79 9.36 1.17 -1.43
CA GLY A 79 8.47 0.58 -2.43
C GLY A 79 7.01 0.62 -2.00
N LEU A 80 6.73 0.28 -0.74
CA LEU A 80 5.36 0.26 -0.23
C LEU A 80 4.75 1.66 -0.15
N LEU A 81 5.51 2.66 0.32
CA LEU A 81 5.09 4.06 0.36
C LEU A 81 4.88 4.62 -1.04
N ALA A 82 5.74 4.25 -2.00
CA ALA A 82 5.59 4.65 -3.39
C ALA A 82 4.35 4.04 -4.02
N ILE A 83 4.05 2.75 -3.78
CA ILE A 83 2.78 2.12 -4.18
C ILE A 83 1.62 2.89 -3.56
N TRP A 84 1.64 3.12 -2.24
CA TRP A 84 0.54 3.76 -1.53
C TRP A 84 0.27 5.19 -2.01
N THR A 85 1.33 5.95 -2.29
CA THR A 85 1.24 7.34 -2.77
C THR A 85 0.74 7.42 -4.21
N THR A 86 1.13 6.47 -5.06
CA THR A 86 0.69 6.41 -6.47
C THR A 86 -0.65 5.70 -6.65
N LEU A 87 -1.12 4.98 -5.64
CA LEU A 87 -2.38 4.22 -5.65
C LEU A 87 -3.61 5.03 -6.08
N PRO A 88 -3.84 6.28 -5.62
CA PRO A 88 -4.98 7.08 -6.06
C PRO A 88 -4.93 7.38 -7.56
N TRP A 89 -3.74 7.69 -8.09
CA TRP A 89 -3.58 7.92 -9.52
C TRP A 89 -3.75 6.62 -10.30
N ALA A 90 -3.15 5.52 -9.85
CA ALA A 90 -3.33 4.20 -10.46
C ALA A 90 -4.81 3.81 -10.53
N ALA A 91 -5.57 4.06 -9.47
CA ALA A 91 -6.99 3.75 -9.42
C ALA A 91 -7.80 4.64 -10.38
N LEU A 92 -7.46 5.92 -10.53
CA LEU A 92 -8.08 6.81 -11.53
C LEU A 92 -7.78 6.38 -12.97
N GLU A 93 -6.55 5.96 -13.25
CA GLU A 93 -6.17 5.43 -14.57
C GLU A 93 -6.92 4.14 -14.90
N LEU A 94 -7.00 3.24 -13.92
CA LEU A 94 -7.75 2.00 -14.03
C LEU A 94 -9.24 2.26 -14.27
N TRP A 95 -9.83 3.18 -13.51
CA TRP A 95 -11.23 3.56 -13.68
C TRP A 95 -11.50 4.13 -15.07
N LYS A 96 -10.67 5.07 -15.55
CA LYS A 96 -10.80 5.66 -16.92
C LYS A 96 -10.59 4.63 -18.03
N PHE A 97 -9.76 3.62 -17.79
CA PHE A 97 -9.55 2.54 -18.75
C PHE A 97 -10.76 1.60 -18.81
N ALA A 98 -11.37 1.29 -17.66
CA ALA A 98 -12.54 0.43 -17.58
C ALA A 98 -13.87 1.13 -17.94
N GLU A 99 -13.95 2.46 -17.77
CA GLU A 99 -15.17 3.27 -17.95
C GLU A 99 -15.94 3.00 -19.25
N PRO A 100 -15.33 2.85 -20.43
CA PRO A 100 -16.07 2.58 -21.66
C PRO A 100 -16.84 1.26 -21.67
N GLY A 101 -16.35 0.26 -20.91
CA GLY A 101 -16.95 -1.08 -20.84
C GLY A 101 -17.87 -1.32 -19.64
N LEU A 102 -18.01 -0.34 -18.74
CA LEU A 102 -18.77 -0.50 -17.49
C LEU A 102 -20.23 -0.04 -17.64
N LEU A 103 -21.14 -0.77 -17.00
CA LEU A 103 -22.53 -0.35 -16.83
C LEU A 103 -22.62 0.87 -15.89
N GLN A 104 -23.65 1.71 -16.05
CA GLN A 104 -23.80 2.93 -15.24
C GLN A 104 -23.84 2.66 -13.72
N ARG A 105 -24.44 1.54 -13.31
CA ARG A 105 -24.48 1.10 -11.92
C ARG A 105 -23.09 0.74 -11.38
N GLU A 106 -22.27 0.08 -12.20
CA GLU A 106 -20.90 -0.31 -11.83
C GLU A 106 -19.97 0.90 -11.74
N LYS A 107 -20.13 1.88 -12.63
CA LYS A 107 -19.39 3.15 -12.56
C LYS A 107 -19.59 3.88 -11.24
N ALA A 108 -20.86 4.02 -10.82
CA ALA A 108 -21.20 4.67 -9.56
C ALA A 108 -20.65 3.90 -8.34
N TRP A 109 -20.71 2.56 -8.40
CA TRP A 109 -20.24 1.72 -7.32
C TRP A 109 -18.70 1.72 -7.21
N LEU A 110 -17.97 1.52 -8.31
CA LEU A 110 -16.51 1.60 -8.35
C LEU A 110 -16.00 2.99 -7.96
N GLY A 111 -16.70 4.04 -8.42
CA GLY A 111 -16.41 5.43 -8.07
C GLY A 111 -16.54 5.71 -6.58
N THR A 112 -17.32 4.92 -5.84
CA THR A 112 -17.44 5.04 -4.37
C THR A 112 -16.48 4.10 -3.64
N MET A 113 -16.32 2.85 -4.10
CA MET A 113 -15.46 1.86 -3.44
C MET A 113 -13.97 2.25 -3.47
N ILE A 114 -13.47 2.73 -4.62
CA ILE A 114 -12.06 3.10 -4.76
C ILE A 114 -11.63 4.16 -3.74
N PRO A 115 -12.26 5.35 -3.67
CA PRO A 115 -11.84 6.37 -2.72
C PRO A 115 -12.08 5.94 -1.27
N THR A 116 -13.19 5.26 -0.96
CA THR A 116 -13.46 4.77 0.40
C THR A 116 -12.44 3.74 0.85
N GLY A 117 -12.03 2.82 -0.02
CA GLY A 117 -11.00 1.82 0.29
C GLY A 117 -9.60 2.43 0.44
N ILE A 118 -9.22 3.39 -0.41
CA ILE A 118 -7.93 4.10 -0.27
C ILE A 118 -7.89 4.90 1.03
N LEU A 119 -8.96 5.66 1.34
CA LEU A 119 -9.05 6.45 2.56
C LEU A 119 -9.08 5.55 3.81
N GLY A 120 -9.95 4.54 3.81
CA GLY A 120 -10.07 3.58 4.91
C GLY A 120 -8.78 2.81 5.16
N GLY A 121 -8.13 2.32 4.10
CA GLY A 121 -6.83 1.65 4.18
C GLY A 121 -5.75 2.57 4.72
N SER A 122 -5.70 3.84 4.26
CA SER A 122 -4.73 4.82 4.76
C SER A 122 -4.93 5.14 6.24
N VAL A 123 -6.18 5.31 6.68
CA VAL A 123 -6.51 5.49 8.10
C VAL A 123 -6.08 4.28 8.91
N LEU A 124 -6.34 3.06 8.43
CA LEU A 124 -5.96 1.83 9.12
C LEU A 124 -4.44 1.69 9.25
N VAL A 125 -3.68 1.98 8.18
CA VAL A 125 -2.21 1.95 8.21
C VAL A 125 -1.68 3.01 9.18
N ILE A 126 -2.10 4.27 9.05
CA ILE A 126 -1.65 5.36 9.94
C ILE A 126 -1.98 5.02 11.39
N TRP A 127 -3.19 4.55 11.66
CA TRP A 127 -3.61 4.18 13.00
C TRP A 127 -2.81 2.98 13.54
N GLY A 128 -2.58 1.97 12.69
CA GLY A 128 -1.78 0.79 13.01
C GLY A 128 -0.35 1.14 13.38
N TRP A 129 0.30 2.05 12.64
CA TRP A 129 1.67 2.48 12.94
C TRP A 129 1.76 3.40 14.16
N ALA A 130 0.80 4.31 14.35
CA ALA A 130 0.85 5.31 15.41
C ALA A 130 0.37 4.81 16.78
N TRP A 131 -0.60 3.89 16.82
CA TRP A 131 -1.16 3.36 18.08
C TRP A 131 -1.14 1.84 18.16
N GLY A 132 -1.43 1.14 17.07
CA GLY A 132 -1.49 -0.33 17.05
C GLY A 132 -0.15 -0.97 17.43
N PHE A 133 0.91 -0.62 16.70
CA PHE A 133 2.22 -1.21 16.86
C PHE A 133 2.89 -0.85 18.19
N PRO A 134 2.89 0.40 18.67
CA PRO A 134 3.40 0.73 20.01
C PRO A 134 2.71 -0.08 21.11
N ARG A 135 1.39 -0.28 21.03
CA ARG A 135 0.67 -1.14 22.00
C ARG A 135 1.09 -2.60 21.92
N LEU A 136 1.31 -3.14 20.73
CA LEU A 136 1.81 -4.52 20.58
C LEU A 136 3.18 -4.69 21.24
N VAL A 137 4.07 -3.70 21.07
CA VAL A 137 5.39 -3.69 21.72
C VAL A 137 5.26 -3.58 23.24
N GLU A 138 4.37 -2.72 23.75
CA GLU A 138 4.09 -2.62 25.18
C GLU A 138 3.58 -3.95 25.77
N MET A 139 2.61 -4.58 25.11
CA MET A 139 2.09 -5.90 25.50
C MET A 139 3.20 -6.96 25.47
N ALA A 140 4.03 -6.99 24.42
CA ALA A 140 5.15 -7.92 24.31
C ALA A 140 6.18 -7.71 25.42
N ASN A 141 6.51 -6.45 25.75
CA ASN A 141 7.36 -6.12 26.90
C ASN A 141 6.77 -6.70 28.19
N THR A 142 5.49 -6.45 28.50
CA THR A 142 4.90 -6.95 29.75
C THR A 142 4.86 -8.48 29.86
N ALA A 143 4.74 -9.19 28.74
CA ALA A 143 4.67 -10.65 28.71
C ALA A 143 6.05 -11.35 28.69
N GLY A 144 7.08 -10.67 28.15
CA GLY A 144 8.39 -11.27 27.85
C GLY A 144 9.49 -11.00 28.88
N MET A 145 9.22 -10.24 29.94
CA MET A 145 10.23 -9.91 30.95
C MET A 145 10.58 -11.13 31.80
N ILE A 146 11.69 -11.78 31.47
CA ILE A 146 12.39 -12.69 32.39
C ILE A 146 13.25 -11.83 33.29
N GLU A 147 13.03 -11.92 34.60
CA GLU A 147 13.75 -11.14 35.61
C GLU A 147 15.27 -11.35 35.47
N GLY A 148 16.01 -10.27 35.18
CA GLY A 148 17.47 -10.30 35.02
C GLY A 148 18.02 -10.44 33.59
N VAL A 149 17.18 -10.59 32.56
CA VAL A 149 17.61 -10.57 31.14
C VAL A 149 17.21 -9.25 30.48
N GLY A 150 18.18 -8.45 30.06
CA GLY A 150 17.91 -7.22 29.32
C GLY A 150 17.33 -7.52 27.93
N ALA A 151 16.15 -6.97 27.64
CA ALA A 151 15.53 -7.09 26.32
C ALA A 151 16.35 -6.35 25.26
N HIS A 152 16.76 -7.07 24.20
CA HIS A 152 17.40 -6.50 23.02
C HIS A 152 16.45 -6.67 21.84
N TYR A 153 16.08 -5.55 21.23
CA TYR A 153 15.19 -5.48 20.09
C TYR A 153 16.00 -5.34 18.80
N ASP A 154 15.74 -6.24 17.84
CA ASP A 154 16.20 -6.08 16.48
C ASP A 154 15.34 -5.06 15.73
N VAL A 155 15.96 -3.96 15.32
CA VAL A 155 15.30 -2.90 14.56
C VAL A 155 14.70 -3.44 13.27
N VAL A 156 15.41 -4.33 12.59
CA VAL A 156 14.98 -4.93 11.31
C VAL A 156 13.68 -5.70 11.51
N SER A 157 13.63 -6.56 12.52
CA SER A 157 12.45 -7.37 12.83
C SER A 157 11.22 -6.52 13.20
N LEU A 158 11.40 -5.43 13.95
CA LEU A 158 10.30 -4.51 14.29
C LEU A 158 9.69 -3.88 13.04
N PHE A 159 10.52 -3.32 12.15
CA PHE A 159 10.03 -2.74 10.91
C PHE A 159 9.47 -3.79 9.95
N ALA A 160 10.09 -4.96 9.83
CA ALA A 160 9.60 -6.04 8.98
C ALA A 160 8.17 -6.45 9.37
N MET A 161 7.88 -6.57 10.68
CA MET A 161 6.54 -6.88 11.18
C MET A 161 5.53 -5.76 10.87
N ALA A 162 5.91 -4.49 11.10
CA ALA A 162 5.04 -3.35 10.81
C ALA A 162 4.74 -3.20 9.29
N LEU A 163 5.76 -3.42 8.45
CA LEU A 163 5.64 -3.41 6.99
C LEU A 163 4.80 -4.58 6.49
N ALA A 164 4.92 -5.77 7.08
CA ALA A 164 4.09 -6.93 6.74
C ALA A 164 2.60 -6.65 7.00
N LEU A 165 2.25 -5.98 8.10
CA LEU A 165 0.87 -5.55 8.35
C LEU A 165 0.37 -4.57 7.29
N THR A 166 1.24 -3.65 6.85
CA THR A 166 0.89 -2.68 5.80
C THR A 166 0.67 -3.37 4.45
N TRP A 167 1.52 -4.34 4.11
CA TRP A 167 1.31 -5.23 2.96
C TRP A 167 -0.02 -5.97 3.05
N PHE A 168 -0.37 -6.49 4.22
CA PHE A 168 -1.63 -7.18 4.41
C PHE A 168 -2.83 -6.28 4.11
N VAL A 169 -2.82 -5.02 4.58
CA VAL A 169 -3.87 -4.04 4.26
C VAL A 169 -3.92 -3.75 2.75
N LEU A 170 -2.78 -3.60 2.09
CA LEU A 170 -2.71 -3.44 0.63
C LEU A 170 -3.38 -4.61 -0.09
N LEU A 171 -3.03 -5.83 0.29
CA LEU A 171 -3.56 -7.04 -0.33
C LEU A 171 -5.06 -7.16 -0.10
N LEU A 172 -5.57 -6.88 1.10
CA LEU A 172 -7.01 -6.87 1.36
C LEU A 172 -7.76 -5.86 0.50
N PHE A 173 -7.20 -4.66 0.31
CA PHE A 173 -7.78 -3.68 -0.60
C PHE A 173 -7.82 -4.20 -2.04
N LEU A 174 -6.71 -4.75 -2.55
CA LEU A 174 -6.65 -5.33 -3.90
C LEU A 174 -7.62 -6.51 -4.08
N GLN A 175 -7.76 -7.37 -3.07
CA GLN A 175 -8.71 -8.48 -3.08
C GLN A 175 -10.16 -7.98 -3.09
N SER A 176 -10.49 -6.95 -2.30
CA SER A 176 -11.83 -6.35 -2.29
C SER A 176 -12.19 -5.77 -3.67
N LEU A 177 -11.21 -5.16 -4.34
CA LEU A 177 -11.36 -4.62 -5.68
C LEU A 177 -11.54 -5.75 -6.71
N GLY A 178 -10.70 -6.78 -6.67
CA GLY A 178 -10.80 -7.94 -7.57
C GLY A 178 -12.11 -8.71 -7.42
N LEU A 179 -12.54 -9.00 -6.19
CA LEU A 179 -13.82 -9.66 -5.91
C LEU A 179 -15.00 -8.86 -6.45
N THR A 180 -14.94 -7.53 -6.38
CA THR A 180 -16.07 -6.75 -6.85
C THR A 180 -16.14 -6.63 -8.36
N VAL A 181 -15.00 -6.48 -9.02
CA VAL A 181 -14.97 -6.57 -10.49
C VAL A 181 -15.50 -7.93 -10.95
N GLY A 182 -15.11 -9.02 -10.28
CA GLY A 182 -15.62 -10.37 -10.58
C GLY A 182 -17.14 -10.48 -10.44
N ARG A 183 -17.73 -9.95 -9.36
CA ARG A 183 -19.18 -9.98 -9.14
C ARG A 183 -19.99 -9.14 -10.13
N GLY A 184 -19.40 -8.10 -10.72
CA GLY A 184 -20.05 -7.31 -11.78
C GLY A 184 -20.27 -8.12 -13.05
N LEU A 185 -19.39 -9.08 -13.34
CA LEU A 185 -19.47 -9.92 -14.55
C LEU A 185 -20.54 -11.03 -14.49
N ASP A 186 -21.00 -11.39 -13.28
CA ASP A 186 -21.99 -12.46 -13.05
C ASP A 186 -23.46 -11.95 -13.05
N GLN A 187 -23.70 -10.63 -13.15
CA GLN A 187 -25.04 -10.00 -13.16
C GLN A 187 -25.45 -9.48 -14.54
#